data_AF-A0A834MFA3-F1
#
_entry.id   AF-A0A834MFA3-F1
#
_cell.length_a   1.000
_cell.length_b   1.000
_cell.length_c   1.000
_cell.angle_alpha   90.00
_cell.angle_beta   90.00
_cell.angle_gamma   90.00
#
_symmetry.space_group_name_H-M   'P 1'
#
loop_
_entity.id
_entity.type
_entity.pdbx_description
1 polymer ?
#
loop_
_entity_poly.entity_id
_entity_poly.type
_entity_poly.pdbx_seq_one_letter_code
_entity_poly.pdbx_strand_id
1 'polypeptide(L)'
;QFKDELEQIKKISGHIELFSDEQIQDYEQQKSALQQQLAARQQQFKQLELAQQWYQQTQDLQQKVADQQQQLQQHQQQQNNIDQQKILLQHLDEFADIRHHFVELHKAEQQQQRLQQQQVQLSQTFQHVETQYLDAKQQLDQTVLHVKQHKQQLSDLSPAFNQALDYDAERLRIGKNYREKESELKQNQQQLHEQQQILTDLTQQQHNVKAQFEKNQQAMAQYEKIASLTAEPKSSLEKITYFQQQAQLLQQASQTLPDFDIHRFAQLQQDVAQQIQTHQQQFGDTEQLSQQVQNLQQQIQDNLQQQHAAQALERSVQYGLDIALQQQQLQQSLHQLKQQIDAQLHLVEQAQQADQNAEQHLLQVQQILAEQRLLQAEKIQDLRAALQPHQACMVCGSLEHPFIEHQDILQQALSQIQDEQAQQAKTAKAETQQALEHVKKQLIEYQAAQHSQQQRLDELNIQFNQAIAQLHTDFAV
;
A
#
# COMPACT_ATOMS: atom_id res chain seq x y z
N GLN A 1 -150.82 89.54 -35.20
CA GLN A 1 -149.55 89.24 -35.89
C GLN A 1 -148.76 88.06 -35.29
N PHE A 2 -149.21 87.40 -34.21
CA PHE A 2 -148.58 86.17 -33.67
C PHE A 2 -149.14 84.83 -34.22
N LYS A 3 -150.16 84.88 -35.09
CA LYS A 3 -150.75 83.66 -35.68
C LYS A 3 -150.00 83.18 -36.93
N ASP A 4 -149.40 84.10 -37.68
CA ASP A 4 -148.68 83.80 -38.93
C ASP A 4 -147.27 83.23 -38.69
N GLU A 5 -146.63 83.52 -37.54
CA GLU A 5 -145.32 82.96 -37.18
C GLU A 5 -145.39 81.51 -36.64
N LEU A 6 -146.50 81.15 -35.99
CA LEU A 6 -146.68 79.82 -35.39
C LEU A 6 -147.04 78.76 -36.45
N GLU A 7 -147.74 79.15 -37.52
CA GLU A 7 -147.96 78.27 -38.67
C GLU A 7 -146.70 78.05 -39.51
N GLN A 8 -145.76 79.00 -39.53
CA GLN A 8 -144.48 78.82 -40.22
C GLN A 8 -143.56 77.84 -39.51
N ILE A 9 -143.49 77.85 -38.17
CA ILE A 9 -142.61 76.94 -37.40
C ILE A 9 -143.07 75.48 -37.50
N LYS A 10 -144.39 75.23 -37.50
CA LYS A 10 -144.94 73.88 -37.73
C LYS A 10 -144.67 73.34 -39.14
N LYS A 11 -144.47 74.21 -40.12
CA LYS A 11 -144.20 73.81 -41.51
C LYS A 11 -142.74 73.39 -41.75
N ILE A 12 -141.82 73.79 -40.88
CA ILE A 12 -140.37 73.61 -41.08
C ILE A 12 -139.78 72.46 -40.24
N SER A 13 -140.48 71.96 -39.24
CA SER A 13 -139.94 70.96 -38.28
C SER A 13 -140.59 69.56 -38.41
N GLY A 14 -140.79 69.09 -39.65
CA GLY A 14 -141.28 67.74 -39.94
C GLY A 14 -140.17 66.68 -39.87
N HIS A 15 -140.24 65.85 -38.82
CA HIS A 15 -139.62 64.52 -38.67
C HIS A 15 -138.14 64.42 -38.26
N ILE A 16 -137.83 64.92 -37.05
CA ILE A 16 -136.83 64.29 -36.17
C ILE A 16 -137.64 63.71 -35.00
N GLU A 17 -137.90 62.40 -35.00
CA GLU A 17 -138.52 61.72 -33.88
C GLU A 17 -137.49 61.60 -32.76
N LEU A 18 -137.73 62.33 -31.67
CA LEU A 18 -137.01 62.11 -30.41
C LEU A 18 -137.49 60.77 -29.82
N PHE A 19 -136.54 59.97 -29.32
CA PHE A 19 -136.82 58.73 -28.58
C PHE A 19 -137.94 58.95 -27.56
N SER A 20 -138.85 57.97 -27.42
CA SER A 20 -139.96 58.08 -26.46
C SER A 20 -139.44 58.04 -25.02
N ASP A 21 -140.18 58.67 -24.10
CA ASP A 21 -139.83 58.71 -22.67
C ASP A 21 -139.63 57.29 -22.08
N GLU A 22 -140.33 56.28 -22.60
CA GLU A 22 -140.15 54.87 -22.23
C GLU A 22 -138.79 54.30 -22.64
N GLN A 23 -138.27 54.64 -23.83
CA GLN A 23 -136.96 54.17 -24.28
C GLN A 23 -135.82 54.81 -23.47
N ILE A 24 -135.99 56.08 -23.07
CA ILE A 24 -135.05 56.77 -22.18
C ILE A 24 -135.00 56.09 -20.82
N GLN A 25 -136.14 55.75 -20.22
CA GLN A 25 -136.20 55.03 -18.94
C GLN A 25 -135.57 53.63 -19.02
N ASP A 26 -135.80 52.87 -20.10
CA ASP A 26 -135.18 51.55 -20.27
C ASP A 26 -133.65 51.64 -20.41
N TYR A 27 -133.13 52.63 -21.15
CA TYR A 27 -131.68 52.85 -21.24
C TYR A 27 -131.08 53.34 -19.92
N GLU A 28 -131.79 54.17 -19.14
CA GLU A 28 -131.37 54.58 -17.80
C GLU A 28 -131.32 53.39 -16.83
N GLN A 29 -132.31 52.49 -16.88
CA GLN A 29 -132.30 51.26 -16.11
C GLN A 29 -131.14 50.33 -16.51
N GLN A 30 -130.90 50.15 -17.83
CA GLN A 30 -129.76 49.37 -18.31
C GLN A 30 -128.42 49.99 -17.91
N LYS A 31 -128.28 51.31 -17.98
CA LYS A 31 -127.08 52.03 -17.55
C LYS A 31 -126.84 51.84 -16.05
N SER A 32 -127.89 51.96 -15.22
CA SER A 32 -127.81 51.72 -13.78
C SER A 32 -127.41 50.29 -13.46
N ALA A 33 -128.02 49.29 -14.13
CA ALA A 33 -127.67 47.88 -13.96
C ALA A 33 -126.22 47.59 -14.38
N LEU A 34 -125.75 48.14 -15.51
CA LEU A 34 -124.37 48.00 -15.96
C LEU A 34 -123.38 48.70 -15.02
N GLN A 35 -123.73 49.86 -14.46
CA GLN A 35 -122.91 50.55 -13.46
C GLN A 35 -122.78 49.72 -12.17
N GLN A 36 -123.86 49.10 -11.71
CA GLN A 36 -123.82 48.20 -10.55
C GLN A 36 -122.98 46.95 -10.84
N GLN A 37 -123.10 46.35 -12.03
CA GLN A 37 -122.26 45.22 -12.44
C GLN A 37 -120.78 45.61 -12.54
N LEU A 38 -120.48 46.81 -13.04
CA LEU A 38 -119.11 47.31 -13.15
C LEU A 38 -118.51 47.56 -11.76
N ALA A 39 -119.28 48.13 -10.83
CA ALA A 39 -118.85 48.30 -9.44
C ALA A 39 -118.60 46.96 -8.73
N ALA A 40 -119.48 45.97 -8.94
CA ALA A 40 -119.30 44.62 -8.40
C ALA A 40 -118.05 43.94 -8.98
N ARG A 41 -117.81 44.04 -10.30
CA ARG A 41 -116.59 43.53 -10.93
C ARG A 41 -115.33 44.24 -10.44
N GLN A 42 -115.37 45.56 -10.23
CA GLN A 42 -114.25 46.30 -9.67
C GLN A 42 -113.93 45.85 -8.24
N GLN A 43 -114.93 45.56 -7.42
CA GLN A 43 -114.73 44.99 -6.09
C GLN A 43 -114.13 43.58 -6.16
N GLN A 44 -114.63 42.72 -7.05
CA GLN A 44 -114.07 41.40 -7.29
C GLN A 44 -112.60 41.47 -7.76
N PHE A 45 -112.29 42.40 -8.66
CA PHE A 45 -110.91 42.61 -9.13
C PHE A 45 -109.97 42.98 -7.97
N LYS A 46 -110.38 43.92 -7.10
CA LYS A 46 -109.60 44.29 -5.91
C LYS A 46 -109.39 43.11 -4.95
N GLN A 47 -110.42 42.28 -4.76
CA GLN A 47 -110.30 41.07 -3.93
C GLN A 47 -109.31 40.06 -4.53
N LEU A 48 -109.33 39.86 -5.85
CA LEU A 48 -108.39 38.99 -6.54
C LEU A 48 -106.96 39.55 -6.50
N GLU A 49 -106.78 40.87 -6.60
CA GLU A 49 -105.47 41.53 -6.47
C GLU A 49 -104.88 41.32 -5.07
N LEU A 50 -105.69 41.48 -4.02
CA LEU A 50 -105.27 41.17 -2.64
C LEU A 50 -104.93 39.69 -2.46
N ALA A 51 -105.72 38.79 -3.04
CA ALA A 51 -105.44 37.35 -3.00
C ALA A 51 -104.12 36.99 -3.71
N GLN A 52 -103.84 37.63 -4.85
CA GLN A 52 -102.58 37.45 -5.58
C GLN A 52 -101.38 37.96 -4.77
N GLN A 53 -101.48 39.15 -4.18
CA GLN A 53 -100.42 39.69 -3.32
C GLN A 53 -100.17 38.80 -2.10
N TRP A 54 -101.23 38.30 -1.46
CA TRP A 54 -101.10 37.36 -0.35
C TRP A 54 -100.43 36.05 -0.77
N TYR A 55 -100.77 35.50 -1.93
CA TYR A 55 -100.13 34.30 -2.46
C TYR A 55 -98.64 34.52 -2.74
N GLN A 56 -98.27 35.65 -3.36
CA GLN A 56 -96.86 36.00 -3.61
C GLN A 56 -96.07 36.14 -2.31
N GLN A 57 -96.61 36.87 -1.32
CA GLN A 57 -95.96 37.03 -0.01
C GLN A 57 -95.82 35.69 0.71
N THR A 58 -96.83 34.83 0.62
CA THR A 58 -96.79 33.49 1.23
C THR A 58 -95.74 32.62 0.56
N GLN A 59 -95.62 32.66 -0.77
CA GLN A 59 -94.59 31.93 -1.51
C GLN A 59 -93.18 32.43 -1.16
N ASP A 60 -92.97 33.75 -1.10
CA ASP A 60 -91.68 34.35 -0.70
C ASP A 60 -91.27 33.93 0.72
N LEU A 61 -92.23 33.93 1.65
CA LEU A 61 -91.99 33.47 3.02
C LEU A 61 -91.68 31.97 3.06
N GLN A 62 -92.40 31.14 2.31
CA GLN A 62 -92.12 29.71 2.20
C GLN A 62 -90.73 29.44 1.63
N GLN A 63 -90.31 30.18 0.61
CA GLN A 63 -88.98 30.06 0.04
C GLN A 63 -87.90 30.44 1.06
N LYS A 64 -88.08 31.56 1.78
CA LYS A 64 -87.16 31.97 2.85
C LYS A 64 -87.04 30.92 3.96
N VAL A 65 -88.16 30.30 4.34
CA VAL A 65 -88.16 29.22 5.34
C VAL A 65 -87.40 28.00 4.82
N ALA A 66 -87.61 27.62 3.55
CA ALA A 66 -86.90 26.50 2.94
C ALA A 66 -85.39 26.76 2.86
N ASP A 67 -84.97 27.97 2.45
CA ASP A 67 -83.57 28.38 2.40
C ASP A 67 -82.91 28.34 3.79
N GLN A 68 -83.59 28.86 4.82
CA GLN A 68 -83.12 28.81 6.20
C GLN A 68 -83.02 27.38 6.74
N GLN A 69 -83.97 26.50 6.41
CA GLN A 69 -83.91 25.09 6.78
C GLN A 69 -82.72 24.38 6.12
N GLN A 70 -82.45 24.67 4.84
CA GLN A 70 -81.30 24.11 4.14
C GLN A 70 -79.98 24.60 4.77
N GLN A 71 -79.86 25.88 5.10
CA GLN A 71 -78.68 26.42 5.79
C GLN A 71 -78.48 25.77 7.17
N LEU A 72 -79.56 25.57 7.94
CA LEU A 72 -79.49 24.89 9.22
C LEU A 72 -78.97 23.45 9.08
N GLN A 73 -79.47 22.71 8.09
CA GLN A 73 -78.99 21.35 7.82
C GLN A 73 -77.50 21.33 7.42
N GLN A 74 -77.06 22.27 6.60
CA GLN A 74 -75.63 22.38 6.23
C GLN A 74 -74.76 22.68 7.46
N HIS A 75 -75.18 23.61 8.32
CA HIS A 75 -74.46 23.91 9.56
C HIS A 75 -74.44 22.72 10.53
N GLN A 76 -75.53 21.98 10.66
CA GLN A 76 -75.56 20.75 11.47
C GLN A 76 -74.59 19.68 10.95
N GLN A 77 -74.52 19.50 9.63
CA GLN A 77 -73.55 18.58 9.03
C GLN A 77 -72.10 19.02 9.25
N GLN A 78 -71.81 20.32 9.10
CA GLN A 78 -70.50 20.87 9.39
C GLN A 78 -70.12 20.69 10.86
N GLN A 79 -71.06 20.94 11.77
CA GLN A 79 -70.85 20.75 13.20
C GLN A 79 -70.53 19.29 13.54
N ASN A 80 -71.28 18.33 12.98
CA ASN A 80 -71.00 16.90 13.19
C ASN A 80 -69.59 16.50 12.69
N ASN A 81 -69.15 17.05 11.56
CA ASN A 81 -67.79 16.79 11.04
C ASN A 81 -66.72 17.39 11.96
N ILE A 82 -66.92 18.64 12.41
CA ILE A 82 -66.02 19.29 13.37
C ILE A 82 -65.95 18.50 14.68
N ASP A 83 -67.08 18.00 15.17
CA ASP A 83 -67.11 17.22 16.42
C ASP A 83 -66.37 15.88 16.28
N GLN A 84 -66.47 15.21 15.12
CA GLN A 84 -65.64 14.03 14.82
C GLN A 84 -64.14 14.36 14.79
N GLN A 85 -63.75 15.48 14.20
CA GLN A 85 -62.36 15.93 14.16
C GLN A 85 -61.83 16.29 15.55
N LYS A 86 -62.67 16.89 16.41
CA LYS A 86 -62.32 17.16 17.81
C LYS A 86 -62.05 15.88 18.60
N ILE A 87 -62.87 14.84 18.41
CA ILE A 87 -62.65 13.54 19.04
C ILE A 87 -61.31 12.93 18.59
N LEU A 88 -60.99 13.01 17.30
CA LEU A 88 -59.70 12.54 16.78
C LEU A 88 -58.52 13.31 17.40
N LEU A 89 -58.63 14.62 17.51
CA LEU A 89 -57.61 15.46 18.15
C LEU A 89 -57.43 15.11 19.63
N GLN A 90 -58.51 14.89 20.37
CA GLN A 90 -58.45 14.45 21.77
C GLN A 90 -57.69 13.12 21.91
N HIS A 91 -57.97 12.15 21.05
CA HIS A 91 -57.21 10.90 21.05
C HIS A 91 -55.73 11.13 20.72
N LEU A 92 -55.41 11.97 19.74
CA LEU A 92 -54.02 12.29 19.42
C LEU A 92 -53.28 12.97 20.57
N ASP A 93 -53.96 13.83 21.33
CA ASP A 93 -53.41 14.47 22.53
C ASP A 93 -53.22 13.44 23.67
N GLU A 94 -54.16 12.51 23.88
CA GLU A 94 -53.99 11.38 24.82
C GLU A 94 -52.75 10.53 24.47
N PHE A 95 -52.46 10.37 23.18
CA PHE A 95 -51.29 9.62 22.70
C PHE A 95 -50.01 10.46 22.56
N ALA A 96 -50.06 11.77 22.74
CA ALA A 96 -48.90 12.66 22.58
C ALA A 96 -47.80 12.33 23.58
N ASP A 97 -48.18 12.07 24.83
CA ASP A 97 -47.26 11.78 25.93
C ASP A 97 -46.50 10.47 25.74
N ILE A 98 -47.07 9.49 25.03
CA ILE A 98 -46.44 8.17 24.82
C ILE A 98 -45.79 8.01 23.43
N ARG A 99 -46.01 8.94 22.49
CA ARG A 99 -45.49 8.83 21.12
C ARG A 99 -43.98 8.67 21.05
N HIS A 100 -43.24 9.42 21.88
CA HIS A 100 -41.77 9.31 21.92
C HIS A 100 -41.30 7.95 22.42
N HIS A 101 -42.02 7.34 23.38
CA HIS A 101 -41.70 6.00 23.88
C HIS A 101 -41.80 4.94 22.79
N PHE A 102 -42.78 5.02 21.86
CA PHE A 102 -42.87 4.10 20.73
C PHE A 102 -41.72 4.27 19.73
N VAL A 103 -41.28 5.51 19.51
CA VAL A 103 -40.10 5.79 18.66
C VAL A 103 -38.84 5.22 19.30
N GLU A 104 -38.65 5.41 20.60
CA GLU A 104 -37.52 4.84 21.33
C GLU A 104 -37.56 3.31 21.38
N LEU A 105 -38.75 2.71 21.56
CA LEU A 105 -38.92 1.26 21.53
C LEU A 105 -38.59 0.68 20.15
N HIS A 106 -39.03 1.32 19.07
CA HIS A 106 -38.70 0.89 17.72
C HIS A 106 -37.19 1.03 17.42
N LYS A 107 -36.54 2.11 17.88
CA LYS A 107 -35.08 2.25 17.79
C LYS A 107 -34.36 1.15 18.58
N ALA A 108 -34.84 0.84 19.78
CA ALA A 108 -34.27 -0.21 20.62
C ALA A 108 -34.41 -1.60 19.95
N GLU A 109 -35.56 -1.91 19.35
CA GLU A 109 -35.76 -3.15 18.58
C GLU A 109 -34.81 -3.25 17.39
N GLN A 110 -34.64 -2.17 16.62
CA GLN A 110 -33.70 -2.14 15.50
C GLN A 110 -32.25 -2.34 15.97
N GLN A 111 -31.87 -1.71 17.09
CA GLN A 111 -30.55 -1.88 17.68
C GLN A 111 -30.33 -3.31 18.17
N GLN A 112 -31.33 -3.92 18.81
CA GLN A 112 -31.28 -5.31 19.25
C GLN A 112 -31.08 -6.28 18.08
N GLN A 113 -31.82 -6.09 16.97
CA GLN A 113 -31.66 -6.92 15.77
C GLN A 113 -30.25 -6.79 15.18
N ARG A 114 -29.70 -5.56 15.11
CA ARG A 114 -28.34 -5.33 14.63
C ARG A 114 -27.30 -6.01 15.52
N LEU A 115 -27.43 -5.90 16.83
CA LEU A 115 -26.52 -6.53 17.78
C LEU A 115 -26.59 -8.06 17.73
N GLN A 116 -27.78 -8.64 17.56
CA GLN A 116 -27.93 -10.09 17.36
C GLN A 116 -27.21 -10.58 16.09
N GLN A 117 -27.34 -9.84 14.99
CA GLN A 117 -26.61 -10.18 13.75
C GLN A 117 -25.09 -10.10 13.94
N GLN A 118 -24.60 -9.04 14.60
CA GLN A 118 -23.18 -8.91 14.93
C GLN A 118 -22.69 -10.04 15.83
N GLN A 119 -23.47 -10.45 16.83
CA GLN A 119 -23.13 -11.55 17.73
C GLN A 119 -22.99 -12.88 16.97
N VAL A 120 -23.91 -13.17 16.04
CA VAL A 120 -23.83 -14.37 15.20
C VAL A 120 -22.59 -14.34 14.31
N GLN A 121 -22.28 -13.21 13.68
CA GLN A 121 -21.07 -13.06 12.85
C GLN A 121 -19.79 -13.25 13.68
N LEU A 122 -19.70 -12.61 14.84
CA LEU A 122 -18.57 -12.74 15.77
C LEU A 122 -18.38 -14.18 16.27
N SER A 123 -19.48 -14.90 16.53
CA SER A 123 -19.40 -16.31 16.93
C SER A 123 -18.85 -17.20 15.81
N GLN A 124 -19.23 -16.93 14.56
CA GLN A 124 -18.73 -17.68 13.41
C GLN A 124 -17.26 -17.40 13.13
N THR A 125 -16.84 -16.12 13.20
CA THR A 125 -15.42 -15.77 13.03
C THR A 125 -14.57 -16.35 14.15
N PHE A 126 -15.06 -16.35 15.39
CA PHE A 126 -14.36 -16.98 16.51
C PHE A 126 -14.17 -18.48 16.30
N GLN A 127 -15.22 -19.22 15.93
CA GLN A 127 -15.11 -20.65 15.63
C GLN A 127 -14.14 -20.95 14.48
N HIS A 128 -14.13 -20.10 13.46
CA HIS A 128 -13.20 -20.25 12.35
C HIS A 128 -11.74 -20.05 12.80
N VAL A 129 -11.47 -19.00 13.57
CA VAL A 129 -10.13 -18.72 14.11
C VAL A 129 -9.68 -19.81 15.08
N GLU A 130 -10.58 -20.31 15.93
CA GLU A 130 -10.29 -21.43 16.83
C GLU A 130 -9.89 -22.70 16.07
N THR A 131 -10.62 -23.01 14.98
CA THR A 131 -10.29 -24.14 14.11
C THR A 131 -8.91 -23.96 13.46
N GLN A 132 -8.64 -22.79 12.89
CA GLN A 132 -7.33 -22.47 12.29
C GLN A 132 -6.19 -22.58 13.31
N TYR A 133 -6.41 -22.12 14.54
CA TYR A 133 -5.44 -22.23 15.61
C TYR A 133 -5.14 -23.69 15.98
N LEU A 134 -6.18 -24.52 16.11
CA LEU A 134 -6.02 -25.95 16.40
C LEU A 134 -5.28 -26.68 15.27
N ASP A 135 -5.62 -26.40 14.02
CA ASP A 135 -4.94 -26.97 12.85
C ASP A 135 -3.46 -26.57 12.80
N ALA A 136 -3.16 -25.28 13.00
CA ALA A 136 -1.79 -24.78 13.03
C ALA A 136 -0.97 -25.41 14.18
N LYS A 137 -1.60 -25.57 15.35
CA LYS A 137 -0.97 -26.25 16.49
C LYS A 137 -0.66 -27.71 16.18
N GLN A 138 -1.60 -28.43 15.57
CA GLN A 138 -1.38 -29.82 15.16
C GLN A 138 -0.25 -29.94 14.13
N GLN A 139 -0.19 -29.04 13.15
CA GLN A 139 0.90 -29.02 12.15
C GLN A 139 2.26 -28.74 12.79
N LEU A 140 2.32 -27.84 13.77
CA LEU A 140 3.53 -27.56 14.52
C LEU A 140 4.00 -28.81 15.29
N ASP A 141 3.10 -29.47 16.01
CA ASP A 141 3.42 -30.70 16.76
C ASP A 141 3.93 -31.82 15.84
N GLN A 142 3.31 -32.00 14.67
CA GLN A 142 3.78 -32.96 13.66
C GLN A 142 5.16 -32.60 13.10
N THR A 143 5.40 -31.32 12.81
CA THR A 143 6.69 -30.85 12.31
C THR A 143 7.80 -31.06 13.32
N VAL A 144 7.53 -30.76 14.60
CA VAL A 144 8.48 -31.01 15.71
C VAL A 144 8.82 -32.50 15.81
N LEU A 145 7.81 -33.38 15.67
CA LEU A 145 8.04 -34.83 15.66
C LEU A 145 8.92 -35.26 14.47
N HIS A 146 8.64 -34.77 13.26
CA HIS A 146 9.43 -35.07 12.07
C HIS A 146 10.88 -34.61 12.21
N VAL A 147 11.12 -33.40 12.72
CA VAL A 147 12.48 -32.89 12.96
C VAL A 147 13.21 -33.78 13.96
N LYS A 148 12.55 -34.23 15.02
CA LYS A 148 13.14 -35.16 16.00
C LYS A 148 13.51 -36.49 15.35
N GLN A 149 12.64 -37.04 14.51
CA GLN A 149 12.91 -38.29 13.79
C GLN A 149 14.08 -38.16 12.81
N HIS A 150 14.14 -37.08 12.03
CA HIS A 150 15.26 -36.84 11.11
C HIS A 150 16.59 -36.65 11.83
N LYS A 151 16.60 -35.93 12.98
CA LYS A 151 17.81 -35.82 13.80
C LYS A 151 18.27 -37.18 14.32
N GLN A 152 17.35 -38.06 14.71
CA GLN A 152 17.69 -39.41 15.12
C GLN A 152 18.30 -40.21 13.96
N GLN A 153 17.67 -40.18 12.77
CA GLN A 153 18.19 -40.85 11.57
C GLN A 153 19.60 -40.37 11.19
N LEU A 154 19.87 -39.06 11.27
CA LEU A 154 21.21 -38.51 11.04
C LEU A 154 22.22 -39.01 12.07
N SER A 155 21.83 -39.09 13.34
CA SER A 155 22.67 -39.66 14.40
C SER A 155 22.97 -41.14 14.15
N ASP A 156 21.97 -41.91 13.71
CA ASP A 156 22.11 -43.34 13.42
C ASP A 156 23.00 -43.59 12.19
N LEU A 157 22.98 -42.69 11.20
CA LEU A 157 23.82 -42.76 10.00
C LEU A 157 25.25 -42.20 10.18
N SER A 158 25.46 -41.33 11.17
CA SER A 158 26.78 -40.74 11.49
C SER A 158 27.93 -41.76 11.54
N PRO A 159 27.83 -42.92 12.23
CA PRO A 159 28.91 -43.91 12.24
C PRO A 159 29.24 -44.47 10.85
N ALA A 160 28.23 -44.72 10.01
CA ALA A 160 28.45 -45.20 8.65
C ALA A 160 29.15 -44.16 7.77
N PHE A 161 28.80 -42.87 7.92
CA PHE A 161 29.50 -41.77 7.24
C PHE A 161 30.95 -41.65 7.69
N ASN A 162 31.22 -41.71 8.99
CA ASN A 162 32.58 -41.68 9.52
C ASN A 162 33.41 -42.85 9.00
N GLN A 163 32.83 -44.05 8.97
CA GLN A 163 33.48 -45.23 8.41
C GLN A 163 33.77 -45.09 6.91
N ALA A 164 32.88 -44.47 6.13
CA ALA A 164 33.12 -44.19 4.72
C ALA A 164 34.28 -43.20 4.52
N LEU A 165 34.40 -42.18 5.38
CA LEU A 165 35.53 -41.23 5.37
C LEU A 165 36.85 -41.93 5.71
N ASP A 166 36.84 -42.82 6.72
CA ASP A 166 38.01 -43.61 7.08
C ASP A 166 38.46 -44.51 5.92
N TYR A 167 37.52 -45.15 5.22
CA TYR A 167 37.84 -45.95 4.03
C TYR A 167 38.38 -45.12 2.86
N ASP A 168 37.91 -43.89 2.68
CA ASP A 168 38.44 -42.99 1.65
C ASP A 168 39.88 -42.58 1.97
N ALA A 169 40.16 -42.24 3.23
CA ALA A 169 41.51 -41.94 3.69
C ALA A 169 42.45 -43.14 3.51
N GLU A 170 41.98 -44.35 3.84
CA GLU A 170 42.75 -45.58 3.64
C GLU A 170 43.02 -45.85 2.15
N ARG A 171 42.02 -45.67 1.28
CA ARG A 171 42.17 -45.81 -0.17
C ARG A 171 43.22 -44.86 -0.72
N LEU A 172 43.21 -43.60 -0.28
CA LEU A 172 44.22 -42.60 -0.67
C LEU A 172 45.63 -43.02 -0.21
N ARG A 173 45.76 -43.53 1.02
CA ARG A 173 47.03 -44.04 1.55
C ARG A 173 47.55 -45.22 0.74
N ILE A 174 46.70 -46.22 0.47
CA ILE A 174 47.06 -47.37 -0.36
C ILE A 174 47.47 -46.92 -1.76
N GLY A 175 46.73 -45.98 -2.37
CA GLY A 175 47.06 -45.43 -3.68
C GLY A 175 48.40 -44.68 -3.71
N LYS A 176 48.77 -44.00 -2.61
CA LYS A 176 50.11 -43.39 -2.47
C LYS A 176 51.20 -44.48 -2.38
N ASN A 177 51.03 -45.45 -1.48
CA ASN A 177 51.99 -46.54 -1.29
C ASN A 177 52.19 -47.36 -2.57
N TYR A 178 51.12 -47.61 -3.34
CA TYR A 178 51.19 -48.30 -4.61
C TYR A 178 52.05 -47.52 -5.63
N ARG A 179 51.85 -46.21 -5.76
CA ARG A 179 52.66 -45.36 -6.65
C ARG A 179 54.13 -45.33 -6.25
N GLU A 180 54.42 -45.28 -4.95
CA GLU A 180 55.79 -45.37 -4.44
C GLU A 180 56.43 -46.71 -4.81
N LYS A 181 55.74 -47.83 -4.58
CA LYS A 181 56.23 -49.17 -4.95
C LYS A 181 56.36 -49.37 -6.45
N GLU A 182 55.47 -48.80 -7.25
CA GLU A 182 55.58 -48.82 -8.71
C GLU A 182 56.82 -48.04 -9.18
N SER A 183 57.12 -46.90 -8.55
CA SER A 183 58.33 -46.12 -8.82
C SER A 183 59.61 -46.89 -8.46
N GLU A 184 59.66 -47.49 -7.26
CA GLU A 184 60.75 -48.37 -6.84
C GLU A 184 60.96 -49.54 -7.82
N LEU A 185 59.87 -50.17 -8.28
CA LEU A 185 59.94 -51.27 -9.22
C LEU A 185 60.47 -50.84 -10.59
N LYS A 186 60.05 -49.68 -11.11
CA LYS A 186 60.61 -49.10 -12.35
C LYS A 186 62.10 -48.80 -12.20
N GLN A 187 62.52 -48.25 -11.07
CA GLN A 187 63.94 -47.99 -10.79
C GLN A 187 64.76 -49.29 -10.74
N ASN A 188 64.25 -50.32 -10.06
CA ASN A 188 64.91 -51.63 -10.00
C ASN A 188 64.99 -52.31 -11.38
N GLN A 189 63.96 -52.16 -12.22
CA GLN A 189 63.98 -52.66 -13.60
C GLN A 189 65.03 -51.95 -14.45
N GLN A 190 65.16 -50.63 -14.31
CA GLN A 190 66.23 -49.86 -14.98
C GLN A 190 67.61 -50.34 -14.53
N GLN A 191 67.85 -50.48 -13.22
CA GLN A 191 69.12 -50.99 -12.70
C GLN A 191 69.43 -52.41 -13.18
N LEU A 192 68.42 -53.29 -13.27
CA LEU A 192 68.60 -54.63 -13.82
C LEU A 192 69.02 -54.58 -15.30
N HIS A 193 68.40 -53.70 -16.08
CA HIS A 193 68.75 -53.51 -17.49
C HIS A 193 70.18 -52.99 -17.66
N GLU A 194 70.59 -52.00 -16.87
CA GLU A 194 71.97 -51.49 -16.84
C GLU A 194 72.98 -52.60 -16.49
N GLN A 195 72.69 -53.42 -15.47
CA GLN A 195 73.56 -54.55 -15.13
C GLN A 195 73.63 -55.60 -16.24
N GLN A 196 72.52 -55.87 -16.95
CA GLN A 196 72.53 -56.77 -18.10
C GLN A 196 73.37 -56.23 -19.27
N GLN A 197 73.34 -54.93 -19.52
CA GLN A 197 74.21 -54.29 -20.51
C GLN A 197 75.69 -54.45 -20.13
N ILE A 198 76.05 -54.15 -18.88
CA ILE A 198 77.43 -54.32 -18.38
C ILE A 198 77.90 -55.78 -18.54
N LEU A 199 77.07 -56.76 -18.20
CA LEU A 199 77.40 -58.18 -18.38
C LEU A 199 77.61 -58.55 -19.86
N THR A 200 76.82 -57.97 -20.76
CA THR A 200 76.94 -58.19 -22.21
C THR A 200 78.26 -57.61 -22.72
N ASP A 201 78.60 -56.38 -22.32
CA ASP A 201 79.85 -55.73 -22.67
C ASP A 201 81.07 -56.51 -22.14
N LEU A 202 81.01 -56.98 -20.88
CA LEU A 202 82.06 -57.82 -20.30
C LEU A 202 82.25 -59.12 -21.09
N THR A 203 81.15 -59.75 -21.50
CA THR A 203 81.18 -60.98 -22.30
C THR A 203 81.81 -60.73 -23.67
N GLN A 204 81.49 -59.59 -24.30
CA GLN A 204 82.07 -59.20 -25.58
C GLN A 204 83.56 -58.87 -25.45
N GLN A 205 83.97 -58.19 -24.37
CA GLN A 205 85.38 -57.97 -24.05
C GLN A 205 86.12 -59.30 -23.83
N GLN A 206 85.54 -60.25 -23.10
CA GLN A 206 86.13 -61.57 -22.90
C GLN A 206 86.33 -62.30 -24.23
N HIS A 207 85.36 -62.22 -25.15
CA HIS A 207 85.47 -62.79 -26.49
C HIS A 207 86.58 -62.12 -27.31
N ASN A 208 86.69 -60.79 -27.25
CA ASN A 208 87.76 -60.05 -27.92
C ASN A 208 89.15 -60.41 -27.39
N VAL A 209 89.31 -60.52 -26.07
CA VAL A 209 90.57 -60.95 -25.44
C VAL A 209 90.92 -62.38 -25.86
N LYS A 210 89.94 -63.28 -25.89
CA LYS A 210 90.14 -64.66 -26.37
C LYS A 210 90.59 -64.70 -27.83
N ALA A 211 89.94 -63.92 -28.71
CA ALA A 211 90.31 -63.83 -30.12
C ALA A 211 91.71 -63.20 -30.32
N GLN A 212 92.09 -62.21 -29.49
CA GLN A 212 93.44 -61.66 -29.48
C GLN A 212 94.47 -62.69 -29.01
N PHE A 213 94.15 -63.48 -27.97
CA PHE A 213 95.01 -64.56 -27.51
C PHE A 213 95.23 -65.62 -28.59
N GLU A 214 94.17 -66.04 -29.30
CA GLU A 214 94.26 -66.97 -30.43
C GLU A 214 95.10 -66.39 -31.58
N LYS A 215 94.92 -65.12 -31.93
CA LYS A 215 95.77 -64.42 -32.92
C LYS A 215 97.23 -64.36 -32.50
N ASN A 216 97.51 -64.03 -31.24
CA ASN A 216 98.87 -64.00 -30.71
C ASN A 216 99.50 -65.40 -30.70
N GLN A 217 98.73 -66.45 -30.39
CA GLN A 217 99.21 -67.83 -30.45
C GLN A 217 99.54 -68.24 -31.89
N GLN A 218 98.72 -67.85 -32.88
CA GLN A 218 99.03 -68.05 -34.30
C GLN A 218 100.26 -67.25 -34.76
N ALA A 219 100.42 -66.01 -34.30
CA ALA A 219 101.61 -65.21 -34.57
C ALA A 219 102.86 -65.85 -33.94
N MET A 220 102.78 -66.37 -32.71
CA MET A 220 103.88 -67.10 -32.06
C MET A 220 104.28 -68.36 -32.86
N ALA A 221 103.32 -69.12 -33.40
CA ALA A 221 103.61 -70.24 -34.29
C ALA A 221 104.27 -69.81 -35.63
N GLN A 222 104.05 -68.57 -36.08
CA GLN A 222 104.77 -67.97 -37.22
C GLN A 222 106.16 -67.45 -36.82
N TYR A 223 106.34 -66.93 -35.60
CA TYR A 223 107.64 -66.53 -35.05
C TYR A 223 108.55 -67.74 -34.73
N GLU A 224 107.99 -68.90 -34.37
CA GLU A 224 108.75 -70.17 -34.26
C GLU A 224 109.38 -70.61 -35.59
N LYS A 225 108.81 -70.19 -36.74
CA LYS A 225 109.39 -70.42 -38.08
C LYS A 225 110.41 -69.37 -38.51
N ILE A 226 110.57 -68.27 -37.76
CA ILE A 226 111.48 -67.16 -38.07
C ILE A 226 112.62 -67.05 -37.03
N ALA A 227 112.52 -67.77 -35.91
CA ALA A 227 113.60 -67.93 -34.92
C ALA A 227 114.84 -68.71 -35.43
N SER A 228 114.77 -69.32 -36.62
CA SER A 228 115.91 -69.99 -37.28
C SER A 228 116.64 -69.12 -38.32
N LEU A 229 116.40 -67.80 -38.34
CA LEU A 229 116.99 -66.85 -39.30
C LEU A 229 117.66 -65.63 -38.65
N THR A 230 118.14 -65.74 -37.41
CA THR A 230 118.97 -64.71 -36.76
C THR A 230 120.45 -65.10 -36.78
N ALA A 231 121.00 -65.16 -38.00
CA ALA A 231 122.39 -64.79 -38.28
C ALA A 231 122.33 -63.58 -39.23
N GLU A 232 122.64 -62.42 -38.68
CA GLU A 232 122.69 -61.08 -39.29
C GLU A 232 123.59 -60.97 -40.56
N PRO A 233 123.70 -59.78 -41.22
CA PRO A 233 122.69 -58.79 -41.60
C PRO A 233 122.90 -58.31 -43.07
N LYS A 234 121.97 -57.47 -43.58
CA LYS A 234 122.09 -56.45 -44.67
C LYS A 234 121.09 -56.65 -45.82
N SER A 235 120.04 -55.81 -45.85
CA SER A 235 119.64 -55.01 -47.04
C SER A 235 118.42 -54.10 -46.77
N SER A 236 118.39 -53.38 -45.65
CA SER A 236 117.44 -52.28 -45.42
C SER A 236 117.84 -51.03 -46.21
N LEU A 237 117.89 -51.12 -47.54
CA LEU A 237 118.34 -50.02 -48.41
C LEU A 237 117.46 -49.75 -49.64
N GLU A 238 116.19 -50.16 -49.63
CA GLU A 238 115.26 -49.81 -50.72
C GLU A 238 113.92 -49.21 -50.26
N LYS A 239 113.67 -49.14 -48.95
CA LYS A 239 112.42 -48.55 -48.38
C LYS A 239 112.54 -47.12 -47.86
N ILE A 240 113.76 -46.54 -47.85
CA ILE A 240 113.99 -45.17 -47.36
C ILE A 240 113.73 -44.10 -48.45
N THR A 241 113.80 -44.45 -49.73
CA THR A 241 113.68 -43.48 -50.84
C THR A 241 112.23 -43.08 -51.13
N TYR A 242 111.24 -43.90 -50.76
CA TYR A 242 109.80 -43.58 -50.93
C TYR A 242 109.27 -42.60 -49.87
N PHE A 243 109.83 -42.64 -48.65
CA PHE A 243 109.43 -41.75 -47.55
C PHE A 243 109.98 -40.32 -47.68
N GLN A 244 111.09 -40.13 -48.39
CA GLN A 244 111.67 -38.79 -48.62
C GLN A 244 110.88 -37.97 -49.66
N GLN A 245 110.19 -38.63 -50.61
CA GLN A 245 109.45 -37.93 -51.68
C GLN A 245 108.07 -37.40 -51.23
N GLN A 246 107.43 -38.03 -50.23
CA GLN A 246 106.17 -37.52 -49.65
C GLN A 246 106.38 -36.36 -48.66
N ALA A 247 107.53 -36.29 -47.98
CA ALA A 247 107.85 -35.20 -47.06
C ALA A 247 108.07 -33.85 -47.79
N GLN A 248 108.52 -33.87 -49.04
CA GLN A 248 108.83 -32.66 -49.82
C GLN A 248 107.58 -31.95 -50.38
N LEU A 249 106.46 -32.66 -50.58
CA LEU A 249 105.19 -32.07 -51.02
C LEU A 249 104.41 -31.39 -49.88
N LEU A 250 104.61 -31.83 -48.63
CA LEU A 250 104.03 -31.19 -47.43
C LEU A 250 104.77 -29.91 -47.02
N GLN A 251 106.03 -29.74 -47.44
CA GLN A 251 106.87 -28.60 -47.08
C GLN A 251 106.56 -27.33 -47.90
N GLN A 252 105.88 -27.46 -49.05
CA GLN A 252 105.51 -26.33 -49.92
C GLN A 252 104.09 -25.79 -49.66
N ALA A 253 103.25 -26.50 -48.91
CA ALA A 253 101.89 -26.07 -48.57
C ALA A 253 101.77 -25.33 -47.23
N SER A 254 102.85 -25.27 -46.43
CA SER A 254 102.82 -24.70 -45.06
C SER A 254 103.36 -23.27 -44.93
N GLN A 255 103.55 -22.53 -46.04
CA GLN A 255 104.13 -21.17 -46.00
C GLN A 255 103.13 -20.01 -46.07
N THR A 256 101.81 -20.24 -45.95
CA THR A 256 100.82 -19.13 -46.06
C THR A 256 99.74 -19.06 -44.98
N LEU A 257 99.84 -19.78 -43.86
CA LEU A 257 99.01 -19.54 -42.65
C LEU A 257 99.84 -19.79 -41.38
N PRO A 258 100.43 -18.76 -40.74
CA PRO A 258 101.37 -18.95 -39.62
C PRO A 258 100.77 -19.38 -38.27
N ASP A 259 99.50 -19.78 -38.19
CA ASP A 259 98.92 -20.28 -36.93
C ASP A 259 97.64 -21.13 -37.09
N PHE A 260 97.35 -21.64 -38.29
CA PHE A 260 96.17 -22.48 -38.50
C PHE A 260 96.53 -23.97 -38.46
N ASP A 261 96.40 -24.55 -37.27
CA ASP A 261 96.44 -26.00 -37.08
C ASP A 261 95.03 -26.56 -37.28
N ILE A 262 94.83 -27.27 -38.40
CA ILE A 262 93.55 -27.88 -38.77
C ILE A 262 93.10 -28.93 -37.74
N HIS A 263 94.06 -29.58 -37.08
CA HIS A 263 93.77 -30.53 -36.02
C HIS A 263 93.30 -29.80 -34.77
N ARG A 264 93.96 -28.70 -34.39
CA ARG A 264 93.55 -27.86 -33.25
C ARG A 264 92.20 -27.18 -33.47
N PHE A 265 91.90 -26.73 -34.70
CA PHE A 265 90.59 -26.18 -35.05
C PHE A 265 89.50 -27.25 -35.02
N ALA A 266 89.77 -28.44 -35.56
CA ALA A 266 88.84 -29.57 -35.48
C ALA A 266 88.61 -30.02 -34.02
N GLN A 267 89.66 -30.03 -33.19
CA GLN A 267 89.56 -30.33 -31.76
C GLN A 267 88.74 -29.28 -31.01
N LEU A 268 88.99 -27.99 -31.25
CA LEU A 268 88.19 -26.90 -30.65
C LEU A 268 86.73 -26.94 -31.10
N GLN A 269 86.46 -27.27 -32.36
CA GLN A 269 85.10 -27.41 -32.87
C GLN A 269 84.38 -28.61 -32.22
N GLN A 270 85.10 -29.73 -32.01
CA GLN A 270 84.57 -30.91 -31.35
C GLN A 270 84.35 -30.68 -29.85
N ASP A 271 85.26 -29.98 -29.17
CA ASP A 271 85.13 -29.60 -27.76
C ASP A 271 83.96 -28.64 -27.55
N VAL A 272 83.79 -27.63 -28.42
CA VAL A 272 82.63 -26.71 -28.36
C VAL A 272 81.33 -27.44 -28.67
N ALA A 273 81.32 -28.36 -29.64
CA ALA A 273 80.14 -29.18 -29.93
C ALA A 273 79.78 -30.10 -28.75
N GLN A 274 80.77 -30.71 -28.09
CA GLN A 274 80.55 -31.50 -26.88
C GLN A 274 80.10 -30.65 -25.69
N GLN A 275 80.63 -29.43 -25.53
CA GLN A 275 80.18 -28.50 -24.50
C GLN A 275 78.73 -28.07 -24.73
N ILE A 276 78.34 -27.73 -25.97
CA ILE A 276 76.95 -27.42 -26.33
C ILE A 276 76.04 -28.63 -26.03
N GLN A 277 76.45 -29.84 -26.43
CA GLN A 277 75.67 -31.05 -26.18
C GLN A 277 75.53 -31.36 -24.68
N THR A 278 76.59 -31.17 -23.90
CA THR A 278 76.58 -31.35 -22.43
C THR A 278 75.68 -30.31 -21.76
N HIS A 279 75.73 -29.06 -22.20
CA HIS A 279 74.86 -28.00 -21.70
C HIS A 279 73.39 -28.22 -22.08
N GLN A 280 73.10 -28.69 -23.31
CA GLN A 280 71.74 -29.08 -23.72
C GLN A 280 71.21 -30.27 -22.93
N GLN A 281 72.06 -31.23 -22.55
CA GLN A 281 71.67 -32.35 -21.68
C GLN A 281 71.41 -31.92 -20.23
N GLN A 282 72.12 -30.91 -19.72
CA GLN A 282 71.98 -30.42 -18.34
C GLN A 282 70.85 -29.40 -18.16
N PHE A 283 70.64 -28.51 -19.13
CA PHE A 283 69.70 -27.38 -19.01
C PHE A 283 68.51 -27.45 -19.99
N GLY A 284 68.44 -28.49 -20.83
CA GLY A 284 67.43 -28.63 -21.87
C GLY A 284 67.76 -27.83 -23.12
N ASP A 285 66.98 -28.04 -24.18
CA ASP A 285 67.12 -27.27 -25.41
C ASP A 285 66.66 -25.81 -25.22
N THR A 286 67.38 -24.87 -25.80
CA THR A 286 67.11 -23.43 -25.73
C THR A 286 65.68 -23.07 -26.19
N GLU A 287 65.14 -23.81 -27.15
CA GLU A 287 63.77 -23.63 -27.64
C GLU A 287 62.72 -24.08 -26.61
N GLN A 288 62.99 -25.17 -25.88
CA GLN A 288 62.14 -25.67 -24.80
C GLN A 288 62.13 -24.72 -23.58
N LEU A 289 63.30 -24.16 -23.23
CA LEU A 289 63.41 -23.18 -22.16
C LEU A 289 62.65 -21.90 -22.50
N SER A 290 62.75 -21.42 -23.75
CA SER A 290 61.98 -20.26 -24.23
C SER A 290 60.47 -20.50 -24.14
N GLN A 291 59.99 -21.68 -24.54
CA GLN A 291 58.58 -22.06 -24.40
C GLN A 291 58.12 -22.14 -22.94
N GLN A 292 58.96 -22.67 -22.03
CA GLN A 292 58.65 -22.68 -20.59
C GLN A 292 58.54 -21.27 -20.02
N VAL A 293 59.46 -20.36 -20.39
CA VAL A 293 59.41 -18.95 -19.97
C VAL A 293 58.15 -18.28 -20.49
N GLN A 294 57.76 -18.52 -21.75
CA GLN A 294 56.55 -17.96 -22.34
C GLN A 294 55.28 -18.51 -21.68
N ASN A 295 55.24 -19.80 -21.36
CA ASN A 295 54.14 -20.42 -20.61
C ASN A 295 54.04 -19.87 -19.19
N LEU A 296 55.16 -19.68 -18.48
CA LEU A 296 55.20 -19.05 -17.16
C LEU A 296 54.73 -17.59 -17.22
N GLN A 297 55.13 -16.83 -18.24
CA GLN A 297 54.65 -15.46 -18.43
C GLN A 297 53.15 -15.41 -18.65
N GLN A 298 52.59 -16.32 -19.46
CA GLN A 298 51.15 -16.43 -19.67
C GLN A 298 50.43 -16.83 -18.38
N GLN A 299 50.94 -17.79 -17.61
CA GLN A 299 50.38 -18.16 -16.30
C GLN A 299 50.41 -17.00 -15.30
N ILE A 300 51.47 -16.20 -15.27
CA ILE A 300 51.55 -15.00 -14.40
C ILE A 300 50.51 -13.97 -14.85
N GLN A 301 50.34 -13.78 -16.16
CA GLN A 301 49.36 -12.85 -16.70
C GLN A 301 47.92 -13.30 -16.39
N ASP A 302 47.63 -14.58 -16.53
CA ASP A 302 46.34 -15.19 -16.15
C ASP A 302 46.09 -15.04 -14.64
N ASN A 303 47.12 -15.26 -13.81
CA ASN A 303 47.01 -15.11 -12.35
C ASN A 303 46.74 -13.66 -11.93
N LEU A 304 47.40 -12.68 -12.57
CA LEU A 304 47.14 -11.26 -12.36
C LEU A 304 45.71 -10.87 -12.78
N GLN A 305 45.23 -11.40 -13.91
CA GLN A 305 43.84 -11.18 -14.34
C GLN A 305 42.84 -11.76 -13.33
N GLN A 306 43.06 -12.98 -12.84
CA GLN A 306 42.24 -13.59 -11.79
C GLN A 306 42.26 -12.78 -10.49
N GLN A 307 43.42 -12.25 -10.10
CA GLN A 307 43.55 -11.39 -8.93
C GLN A 307 42.74 -10.09 -9.09
N HIS A 308 42.79 -9.46 -10.25
CA HIS A 308 41.98 -8.27 -10.53
C HIS A 308 40.47 -8.56 -10.55
N ALA A 309 40.05 -9.70 -11.11
CA ALA A 309 38.67 -10.15 -11.07
C ALA A 309 38.19 -10.39 -9.63
N ALA A 310 39.00 -11.05 -8.79
CA ALA A 310 38.70 -11.27 -7.38
C ALA A 310 38.56 -9.94 -6.60
N GLN A 311 39.42 -8.96 -6.87
CA GLN A 311 39.34 -7.62 -6.26
C GLN A 311 38.12 -6.81 -6.75
N ALA A 312 37.69 -7.01 -7.99
CA ALA A 312 36.45 -6.41 -8.49
C ALA A 312 35.23 -7.02 -7.77
N LEU A 313 35.19 -8.35 -7.66
CA LEU A 313 34.14 -9.07 -6.95
C LEU A 313 34.07 -8.65 -5.47
N GLU A 314 35.21 -8.56 -4.77
CA GLU A 314 35.27 -8.11 -3.37
C GLU A 314 34.64 -6.72 -3.19
N ARG A 315 34.96 -5.78 -4.08
CA ARG A 315 34.38 -4.42 -4.04
C ARG A 315 32.87 -4.43 -4.30
N SER A 316 32.40 -5.22 -5.26
CA SER A 316 30.98 -5.34 -5.58
C SER A 316 30.19 -6.00 -4.44
N VAL A 317 30.76 -7.02 -3.79
CA VAL A 317 30.18 -7.64 -2.59
C VAL A 317 30.08 -6.63 -1.46
N GLN A 318 31.15 -5.88 -1.20
CA GLN A 318 31.18 -4.89 -0.12
C GLN A 318 30.18 -3.76 -0.35
N TYR A 319 30.07 -3.26 -1.58
CA TYR A 319 29.04 -2.28 -1.96
C TYR A 319 27.61 -2.80 -1.74
N GLY A 320 27.34 -4.05 -2.11
CA GLY A 320 26.05 -4.69 -1.86
C GLY A 320 25.72 -4.83 -0.37
N LEU A 321 26.71 -5.20 0.45
CA LEU A 321 26.59 -5.28 1.92
C LEU A 321 26.30 -3.92 2.57
N ASP A 322 26.98 -2.86 2.12
CA ASP A 322 26.78 -1.51 2.64
C ASP A 322 25.35 -1.01 2.35
N ILE A 323 24.84 -1.25 1.13
CA ILE A 323 23.46 -0.92 0.77
C ILE A 323 22.46 -1.73 1.61
N ALA A 324 22.69 -3.03 1.80
CA ALA A 324 21.81 -3.87 2.62
C ALA A 324 21.74 -3.40 4.08
N LEU A 325 22.88 -2.98 4.65
CA LEU A 325 22.93 -2.41 5.99
C LEU A 325 22.12 -1.10 6.08
N GLN A 326 22.28 -0.21 5.09
CA GLN A 326 21.52 1.04 5.01
C GLN A 326 20.01 0.80 4.88
N GLN A 327 19.60 -0.18 4.07
CA GLN A 327 18.19 -0.58 3.97
C GLN A 327 17.65 -1.08 5.32
N GLN A 328 18.39 -1.92 6.02
CA GLN A 328 17.97 -2.45 7.32
C GLN A 328 17.80 -1.32 8.35
N GLN A 329 18.75 -0.38 8.43
CA GLN A 329 18.65 0.77 9.33
C GLN A 329 17.45 1.66 8.97
N LEU A 330 17.21 1.91 7.69
CA LEU A 330 16.10 2.74 7.23
C LEU A 330 14.74 2.06 7.48
N GLN A 331 14.65 0.75 7.29
CA GLN A 331 13.45 -0.03 7.62
C GLN A 331 13.13 0.01 9.12
N GLN A 332 14.15 -0.08 9.99
CA GLN A 332 13.97 0.08 11.43
C GLN A 332 13.48 1.48 11.79
N SER A 333 14.07 2.53 11.20
CA SER A 333 13.61 3.92 11.37
C SER A 333 12.15 4.10 10.92
N LEU A 334 11.78 3.55 9.76
CA LEU A 334 10.40 3.57 9.27
C LEU A 334 9.42 2.85 10.21
N HIS A 335 9.85 1.75 10.82
CA HIS A 335 9.02 1.04 11.80
C HIS A 335 8.79 1.89 13.06
N GLN A 336 9.85 2.52 13.59
CA GLN A 336 9.74 3.43 14.73
C GLN A 336 8.85 4.63 14.41
N LEU A 337 8.99 5.21 13.22
CA LEU A 337 8.20 6.36 12.80
C LEU A 337 6.72 6.00 12.61
N LYS A 338 6.40 4.79 12.12
CA LYS A 338 5.02 4.28 12.09
C LYS A 338 4.42 4.20 13.50
N GLN A 339 5.16 3.67 14.47
CA GLN A 339 4.71 3.63 15.86
C GLN A 339 4.46 5.04 16.43
N GLN A 340 5.31 6.02 16.08
CA GLN A 340 5.12 7.42 16.47
C GLN A 340 3.86 8.02 15.83
N ILE A 341 3.58 7.72 14.56
CA ILE A 341 2.36 8.16 13.87
C ILE A 341 1.11 7.56 14.55
N ASP A 342 1.12 6.27 14.87
CA ASP A 342 -0.01 5.61 15.54
C ASP A 342 -0.27 6.23 16.93
N ALA A 343 0.80 6.48 17.70
CA ALA A 343 0.68 7.18 18.98
C ALA A 343 0.14 8.62 18.81
N GLN A 344 0.58 9.33 17.77
CA GLN A 344 0.14 10.68 17.49
C GLN A 344 -1.33 10.72 17.03
N LEU A 345 -1.81 9.72 16.29
CA LEU A 345 -3.22 9.59 15.91
C LEU A 345 -4.12 9.48 17.14
N HIS A 346 -3.74 8.67 18.13
CA HIS A 346 -4.46 8.62 19.40
C HIS A 346 -4.45 9.96 20.15
N LEU A 347 -3.35 10.70 20.12
CA LEU A 347 -3.31 12.04 20.71
C LEU A 347 -4.23 13.03 19.96
N VAL A 348 -4.37 12.91 18.63
CA VAL A 348 -5.33 13.71 17.86
C VAL A 348 -6.76 13.40 18.31
N GLU A 349 -7.13 12.13 18.44
CA GLU A 349 -8.47 11.73 18.90
C GLU A 349 -8.78 12.30 20.29
N GLN A 350 -7.83 12.20 21.22
CA GLN A 350 -7.97 12.76 22.56
C GLN A 350 -8.10 14.29 22.55
N ALA A 351 -7.28 14.98 21.74
CA ALA A 351 -7.34 16.43 21.61
C ALA A 351 -8.65 16.90 20.94
N GLN A 352 -9.16 16.16 19.95
CA GLN A 352 -10.45 16.42 19.32
C GLN A 352 -11.60 16.27 20.32
N GLN A 353 -11.57 15.22 21.13
CA GLN A 353 -12.58 15.02 22.17
C GLN A 353 -12.53 16.12 23.23
N ALA A 354 -11.32 16.53 23.65
CA ALA A 354 -11.15 17.65 24.57
C ALA A 354 -11.68 18.97 24.00
N ASP A 355 -11.43 19.25 22.72
CA ASP A 355 -11.93 20.45 22.03
C ASP A 355 -13.46 20.45 21.91
N GLN A 356 -14.06 19.32 21.51
CA GLN A 356 -15.52 19.19 21.47
C GLN A 356 -16.16 19.37 22.86
N ASN A 357 -15.54 18.83 23.92
CA ASN A 357 -16.03 19.00 25.28
C ASN A 357 -15.94 20.46 25.74
N ALA A 358 -14.84 21.15 25.40
CA ALA A 358 -14.68 22.57 25.71
C ALA A 358 -15.68 23.45 24.92
N GLU A 359 -15.99 23.09 23.67
CA GLU A 359 -17.02 23.74 22.87
C GLU A 359 -18.42 23.55 23.46
N GLN A 360 -18.78 22.33 23.86
CA GLN A 360 -20.05 22.06 24.54
C GLN A 360 -20.16 22.82 25.86
N HIS A 361 -19.08 22.84 26.65
CA HIS A 361 -19.04 23.59 27.90
C HIS A 361 -19.20 25.10 27.66
N LEU A 362 -18.54 25.65 26.63
CA LEU A 362 -18.70 27.06 26.25
C LEU A 362 -20.16 27.39 25.87
N LEU A 363 -20.80 26.55 25.06
CA LEU A 363 -22.21 26.72 24.68
C LEU A 363 -23.13 26.66 25.91
N GLN A 364 -22.90 25.71 26.81
CA GLN A 364 -23.69 25.56 28.03
C GLN A 364 -23.52 26.77 28.96
N VAL A 365 -22.30 27.26 29.17
CA VAL A 365 -22.04 28.47 29.95
C VAL A 365 -22.75 29.68 29.31
N GLN A 366 -22.69 29.83 27.99
CA GLN A 366 -23.38 30.92 27.31
C GLN A 366 -24.91 30.85 27.48
N GLN A 367 -25.50 29.66 27.40
CA GLN A 367 -26.94 29.46 27.63
C GLN A 367 -27.33 29.81 29.07
N ILE A 368 -26.61 29.28 30.07
CA ILE A 368 -26.87 29.56 31.48
C ILE A 368 -26.74 31.07 31.77
N LEU A 369 -25.71 31.73 31.22
CA LEU A 369 -25.53 33.17 31.38
C LEU A 369 -26.66 33.98 30.71
N ALA A 370 -27.14 33.54 29.54
CA ALA A 370 -28.28 34.18 28.87
C ALA A 370 -29.58 34.04 29.68
N GLU A 371 -29.86 32.85 30.22
CA GLU A 371 -31.01 32.60 31.11
C GLU A 371 -30.91 33.45 32.39
N GLN A 372 -29.73 33.53 33.01
CA GLN A 372 -29.52 34.38 34.18
C GLN A 372 -29.78 35.86 33.88
N ARG A 373 -29.32 36.37 32.74
CA ARG A 373 -29.58 37.76 32.32
C ARG A 373 -31.06 38.00 32.08
N LEU A 374 -31.77 37.05 31.47
CA LEU A 374 -33.22 37.13 31.26
C LEU A 374 -33.99 37.16 32.60
N LEU A 375 -33.68 36.24 33.52
CA LEU A 375 -34.30 36.19 34.86
C LEU A 375 -34.01 37.45 35.68
N GLN A 376 -32.80 38.02 35.57
CA GLN A 376 -32.45 39.28 36.21
C GLN A 376 -33.25 40.45 35.65
N ALA A 377 -33.42 40.52 34.33
CA ALA A 377 -34.19 41.57 33.66
C ALA A 377 -35.70 41.47 33.98
N GLU A 378 -36.29 40.28 33.86
CA GLU A 378 -37.74 40.11 33.99
C GLU A 378 -38.25 40.07 35.44
N LYS A 379 -37.54 39.41 36.36
CA LYS A 379 -38.09 39.17 37.70
C LYS A 379 -37.49 40.07 38.76
N ILE A 380 -36.17 40.23 38.76
CA ILE A 380 -35.47 40.86 39.88
C ILE A 380 -35.57 42.39 39.79
N GLN A 381 -35.47 42.98 38.59
CA GLN A 381 -35.66 44.42 38.42
C GLN A 381 -37.11 44.85 38.72
N ASP A 382 -38.10 44.08 38.27
CA ASP A 382 -39.52 44.34 38.54
C ASP A 382 -39.86 44.22 40.04
N LEU A 383 -39.35 43.17 40.71
CA LEU A 383 -39.49 43.01 42.17
C LEU A 383 -38.80 44.14 42.95
N ARG A 384 -37.67 44.67 42.46
CA ARG A 384 -36.99 45.82 43.09
C ARG A 384 -37.74 47.12 42.87
N ALA A 385 -38.29 47.34 41.68
CA ALA A 385 -39.12 48.52 41.39
C ALA A 385 -40.41 48.56 42.22
N ALA A 386 -40.94 47.40 42.63
CA ALA A 386 -42.10 47.28 43.49
C ALA A 386 -41.84 47.61 44.98
N LEU A 387 -40.58 47.73 45.41
CA LEU A 387 -40.23 48.06 46.80
C LEU A 387 -40.32 49.58 47.04
N GLN A 388 -41.14 49.99 47.99
CA GLN A 388 -41.36 51.40 48.35
C GLN A 388 -40.41 51.86 49.46
N PRO A 389 -39.77 53.03 49.34
CA PRO A 389 -38.90 53.56 50.38
C PRO A 389 -39.68 53.86 51.66
N HIS A 390 -39.15 53.47 52.83
CA HIS A 390 -39.72 53.65 54.18
C HIS A 390 -40.94 52.79 54.52
N GLN A 391 -41.26 51.75 53.74
CA GLN A 391 -42.16 50.67 54.14
C GLN A 391 -41.38 49.43 54.56
N ALA A 392 -41.88 48.70 55.55
CA ALA A 392 -41.28 47.44 55.98
C ALA A 392 -41.36 46.43 54.82
N CYS A 393 -40.22 45.82 54.47
CA CYS A 393 -40.18 44.83 53.40
C CYS A 393 -41.12 43.65 53.70
N MET A 394 -41.95 43.23 52.75
CA MET A 394 -42.89 42.12 52.94
C MET A 394 -42.21 40.76 53.21
N VAL A 395 -40.92 40.64 52.89
CA VAL A 395 -40.15 39.39 53.07
C VAL A 395 -39.38 39.38 54.39
N CYS A 396 -38.70 40.47 54.76
CA CYS A 396 -37.83 40.50 55.93
C CYS A 396 -38.27 41.45 57.07
N GLY A 397 -39.33 42.24 56.88
CA GLY A 397 -39.87 43.17 57.88
C GLY A 397 -38.97 44.37 58.22
N SER A 398 -37.79 44.48 57.60
CA SER A 398 -36.85 45.59 57.80
C SER A 398 -37.29 46.85 57.05
N LEU A 399 -37.01 48.01 57.63
CA LEU A 399 -37.15 49.34 56.99
C LEU A 399 -35.96 49.68 56.08
N GLU A 400 -34.80 49.06 56.33
CA GLU A 400 -33.61 49.19 55.46
C GLU A 400 -33.66 48.13 54.36
N HIS A 401 -33.38 48.53 53.12
CA HIS A 401 -33.44 47.67 51.93
C HIS A 401 -32.05 47.59 51.29
N PRO A 402 -31.20 46.63 51.68
CA PRO A 402 -29.83 46.49 51.18
C PRO A 402 -29.75 46.33 49.65
N PHE A 403 -30.81 45.79 49.04
CA PHE A 403 -30.92 45.59 47.59
C PHE A 403 -31.29 46.86 46.82
N ILE A 404 -31.66 47.95 47.50
CA ILE A 404 -31.91 49.27 46.92
C ILE A 404 -30.67 50.16 47.10
N GLU A 405 -30.10 50.22 48.31
CA GLU A 405 -28.97 51.11 48.61
C GLU A 405 -27.66 50.75 47.90
N HIS A 406 -27.48 49.47 47.53
CA HIS A 406 -26.28 48.98 46.85
C HIS A 406 -26.58 48.38 45.46
N GLN A 407 -27.67 48.81 44.82
CA GLN A 407 -28.14 48.24 43.55
C GLN A 407 -27.06 48.25 42.45
N ASP A 408 -26.42 49.39 42.22
CA ASP A 408 -25.44 49.55 41.15
C ASP A 408 -24.20 48.69 41.40
N ILE A 409 -23.76 48.59 42.65
CA ILE A 409 -22.60 47.80 43.07
C ILE A 409 -22.89 46.31 42.88
N LEU A 410 -24.08 45.85 43.26
CA LEU A 410 -24.50 44.45 43.08
C LEU A 410 -24.66 44.09 41.60
N GLN A 411 -25.23 44.98 40.77
CA GLN A 411 -25.35 44.76 39.34
C GLN A 411 -23.98 44.72 38.65
N GLN A 412 -23.07 45.63 39.00
CA GLN A 412 -21.69 45.62 38.49
C GLN A 412 -20.93 44.35 38.91
N ALA A 413 -21.04 43.93 40.17
CA ALA A 413 -20.37 42.71 40.64
C ALA A 413 -20.91 41.46 39.92
N LEU A 414 -22.23 41.35 39.75
CA LEU A 414 -22.85 40.24 39.01
C LEU A 414 -22.45 40.25 37.53
N SER A 415 -22.43 41.41 36.87
CA SER A 415 -22.02 41.49 35.46
C SER A 415 -20.54 41.13 35.29
N GLN A 416 -19.67 41.57 36.20
CA GLN A 416 -18.25 41.22 36.19
C GLN A 416 -18.05 39.70 36.32
N ILE A 417 -18.73 39.05 37.27
CA ILE A 417 -18.65 37.59 37.44
C ILE A 417 -19.14 36.85 36.18
N GLN A 418 -20.24 37.32 35.57
CA GLN A 418 -20.76 36.71 34.34
C GLN A 418 -19.79 36.87 33.16
N ASP A 419 -19.15 38.02 33.03
CA ASP A 419 -18.17 38.28 31.98
C ASP A 419 -16.88 37.48 32.20
N GLU A 420 -16.41 37.34 33.45
CA GLU A 420 -15.29 36.48 33.81
C GLU A 420 -15.57 35.00 33.48
N GLN A 421 -16.75 34.48 33.82
CA GLN A 421 -17.15 33.11 33.50
C GLN A 421 -17.20 32.86 31.98
N ALA A 422 -17.78 33.82 31.22
CA ALA A 422 -17.81 33.75 29.77
C ALA A 422 -16.38 33.78 29.17
N GLN A 423 -15.50 34.63 29.71
CA GLN A 423 -14.13 34.74 29.24
C GLN A 423 -13.32 33.48 29.57
N GLN A 424 -13.48 32.91 30.76
CA GLN A 424 -12.79 31.68 31.16
C GLN A 424 -13.17 30.50 30.25
N ALA A 425 -14.45 30.34 29.92
CA ALA A 425 -14.90 29.31 29.00
C ALA A 425 -14.35 29.52 27.57
N LYS A 426 -14.27 30.79 27.10
CA LYS A 426 -13.66 31.12 25.80
C LYS A 426 -12.16 30.81 25.77
N THR A 427 -11.43 31.15 26.83
CA THR A 427 -10.00 30.88 26.93
C THR A 427 -9.74 29.38 26.97
N ALA A 428 -10.49 28.62 27.77
CA ALA A 428 -10.37 27.16 27.82
C ALA A 428 -10.59 26.51 26.44
N LYS A 429 -11.60 26.98 25.68
CA LYS A 429 -11.83 26.53 24.30
C LYS A 429 -10.69 26.93 23.35
N ALA A 430 -10.12 28.11 23.51
CA ALA A 430 -8.99 28.53 22.68
C ALA A 430 -7.74 27.69 22.95
N GLU A 431 -7.50 27.32 24.21
CA GLU A 431 -6.38 26.46 24.62
C GLU A 431 -6.52 25.04 24.07
N THR A 432 -7.70 24.42 24.14
CA THR A 432 -7.94 23.09 23.54
C THR A 432 -7.78 23.11 22.04
N GLN A 433 -8.25 24.18 21.38
CA GLN A 433 -8.11 24.34 19.93
C GLN A 433 -6.64 24.48 19.53
N GLN A 434 -5.83 25.25 20.27
CA GLN A 434 -4.39 25.37 20.02
C GLN A 434 -3.66 24.04 20.22
N ALA A 435 -4.02 23.29 21.28
CA ALA A 435 -3.46 21.96 21.52
C ALA A 435 -3.77 21.00 20.37
N LEU A 436 -5.01 20.99 19.87
CA LEU A 436 -5.42 20.17 18.73
C LEU A 436 -4.62 20.51 17.46
N GLU A 437 -4.49 21.81 17.13
CA GLU A 437 -3.73 22.24 15.96
C GLU A 437 -2.24 21.88 16.06
N HIS A 438 -1.65 21.98 17.25
CA HIS A 438 -0.27 21.56 17.49
C HIS A 438 -0.07 20.05 17.24
N VAL A 439 -0.96 19.21 17.78
CA VAL A 439 -0.88 17.75 17.63
C VAL A 439 -1.09 17.34 16.17
N LYS A 440 -2.02 17.99 15.44
CA LYS A 440 -2.22 17.77 14.00
C LYS A 440 -1.00 18.17 13.18
N LYS A 441 -0.35 19.29 13.50
CA LYS A 441 0.87 19.72 12.80
C LYS A 441 1.99 18.70 12.95
N GLN A 442 2.21 18.19 14.17
CA GLN A 442 3.19 17.13 14.42
C GLN A 442 2.87 15.84 13.65
N LEU A 443 1.59 15.47 13.54
CA LEU A 443 1.19 14.31 12.73
C LEU A 443 1.58 14.48 11.26
N ILE A 444 1.35 15.67 10.68
CA ILE A 444 1.73 15.98 9.29
C ILE A 444 3.25 15.91 9.12
N GLU A 445 4.02 16.43 10.08
CA GLU A 445 5.48 16.36 10.07
C GLU A 445 5.99 14.91 10.08
N TYR A 446 5.40 14.04 10.92
CA TYR A 446 5.75 12.62 10.94
C TYR A 446 5.35 11.89 9.66
N GLN A 447 4.18 12.17 9.10
CA GLN A 447 3.73 11.59 7.82
C GLN A 447 4.63 12.02 6.66
N ALA A 448 5.06 13.28 6.62
CA ALA A 448 5.99 13.78 5.62
C ALA A 448 7.37 13.12 5.75
N ALA A 449 7.87 12.96 6.98
CA ALA A 449 9.12 12.25 7.25
C ALA A 449 9.04 10.78 6.82
N GLN A 450 7.90 10.12 7.05
CA GLN A 450 7.66 8.73 6.64
C GLN A 450 7.70 8.60 5.12
N HIS A 451 7.01 9.50 4.41
CA HIS A 451 7.02 9.50 2.96
C HIS A 451 8.44 9.69 2.40
N SER A 452 9.21 10.65 2.95
CA SER A 452 10.58 10.90 2.52
C SER A 452 11.50 9.69 2.76
N GLN A 453 11.39 9.04 3.92
CA GLN A 453 12.16 7.83 4.21
C GLN A 453 11.73 6.64 3.33
N GLN A 454 10.44 6.52 3.00
CA GLN A 454 9.94 5.48 2.11
C GLN A 454 10.50 5.65 0.70
N GLN A 455 10.53 6.87 0.16
CA GLN A 455 11.16 7.15 -1.14
C GLN A 455 12.65 6.78 -1.14
N ARG A 456 13.37 7.13 -0.07
CA ARG A 456 14.79 6.77 0.07
C ARG A 456 14.98 5.25 0.11
N LEU A 457 14.06 4.50 0.73
CA LEU A 457 14.11 3.04 0.74
C LEU A 457 13.92 2.47 -0.67
N ASP A 458 13.00 3.04 -1.45
CA ASP A 458 12.77 2.63 -2.84
C ASP A 458 14.00 2.91 -3.72
N GLU A 459 14.65 4.06 -3.55
CA GLU A 459 15.93 4.38 -4.21
C GLU A 459 17.04 3.38 -3.84
N LEU A 460 17.17 3.05 -2.55
CA LEU A 460 18.11 2.04 -2.06
C LEU A 460 17.82 0.64 -2.60
N ASN A 461 16.54 0.29 -2.80
CA ASN A 461 16.16 -0.98 -3.43
C ASN A 461 16.60 -1.04 -4.89
N ILE A 462 16.47 0.08 -5.62
CA ILE A 462 16.97 0.18 -7.00
C ILE A 462 18.50 0.03 -7.03
N GLN A 463 19.23 0.73 -6.15
CA GLN A 463 20.69 0.62 -6.05
C GLN A 463 21.14 -0.79 -5.68
N PHE A 464 20.42 -1.48 -4.78
CA PHE A 464 20.72 -2.85 -4.41
C PHE A 464 20.54 -3.82 -5.57
N ASN A 465 19.46 -3.69 -6.34
CA ASN A 465 19.24 -4.51 -7.54
C ASN A 465 20.33 -4.27 -8.59
N GLN A 466 20.79 -3.03 -8.74
CA GLN A 466 21.93 -2.69 -9.61
C GLN A 466 23.23 -3.33 -9.10
N ALA A 467 23.49 -3.30 -7.78
CA ALA A 467 24.65 -3.95 -7.17
C ALA A 467 24.62 -5.48 -7.38
N ILE A 468 23.46 -6.13 -7.27
CA ILE A 468 23.29 -7.55 -7.58
C ILE A 468 23.55 -7.84 -9.07
N ALA A 469 23.05 -6.99 -9.97
CA ALA A 469 23.31 -7.14 -11.40
C ALA A 469 24.81 -7.00 -11.74
N GLN A 470 25.52 -6.08 -11.08
CA GLN A 470 26.98 -5.94 -11.20
C GLN A 470 27.70 -7.16 -10.65
N LEU A 471 27.30 -7.68 -9.48
CA LEU A 471 27.83 -8.92 -8.91
C LEU A 471 27.71 -10.12 -9.86
N HIS A 472 26.56 -10.29 -10.52
CA HIS A 472 26.39 -11.35 -11.51
C HIS A 472 27.30 -11.16 -12.73
N THR A 473 27.58 -9.92 -13.11
CA THR A 473 28.48 -9.60 -14.23
C THR A 473 29.93 -9.90 -13.85
N ASP A 474 30.35 -9.51 -12.65
CA ASP A 474 31.71 -9.73 -12.15
C ASP A 474 31.99 -11.21 -11.81
N PHE A 475 30.94 -12.00 -11.52
CA PHE A 475 31.05 -13.45 -11.30
C PHE A 475 31.06 -14.27 -12.60
N ALA A 476 30.52 -13.72 -13.70
CA ALA A 476 30.46 -14.40 -14.99
C ALA A 476 31.76 -14.30 -15.82
N VAL A 477 32.70 -13.45 -15.37
CA VAL A 477 34.08 -13.30 -15.89
C VAL A 477 35.01 -14.20 -15.09
#